data_AF-A0A2J6RGE5-F1
#
_entry.id   AF-A0A2J6RGE5-F1
#
_cell.length_a   1.000
_cell.length_b   1.000
_cell.length_c   1.000
_cell.angle_alpha   90.00
_cell.angle_beta   90.00
_cell.angle_gamma   90.00
#
_symmetry.space_group_name_H-M   'P 1'
#
loop_
_entity.id
_entity.type
_entity.pdbx_description
1 polymer ?
#
loop_
_entity_poly.entity_id
_entity_poly.type
_entity_poly.pdbx_seq_one_letter_code
_entity_poly.pdbx_strand_id
1 'polypeptide(L)'
;MVPQFLVSVFMLASIANAHFTIEYPEMRGDSFATGASQYNYPCANVNQTSSTNRTMWPLTGGSLNLDLHHQWTYYFVNLGLGTDYPTFNITLTQQLLNETGIGTLCVPQIVLPVGVTISDGQNASIQVVTVGQSGSALYNCADITFSSTATTLSGSSCTNSSNVAVAVVQASNTTTTSHSTSTPSAASGKRSGLISTGGAAVV
;
A
#
# COMPACT_ATOMS: atom_id res chain seq x y z
N MET A 1 -23.55 52.63 -15.27
CA MET A 1 -22.15 52.17 -15.24
C MET A 1 -21.93 51.49 -13.90
N VAL A 2 -22.08 50.17 -13.85
CA VAL A 2 -21.92 49.37 -12.62
C VAL A 2 -20.55 48.72 -12.71
N PRO A 3 -19.63 48.90 -11.74
CA PRO A 3 -18.30 48.35 -11.84
C PRO A 3 -18.33 46.84 -11.64
N GLN A 4 -17.63 46.16 -12.54
CA GLN A 4 -17.45 44.73 -12.64
C GLN A 4 -16.61 44.21 -11.45
N PHE A 5 -17.24 43.98 -10.30
CA PHE A 5 -16.68 43.13 -9.25
C PHE A 5 -16.82 41.67 -9.69
N LEU A 6 -15.86 41.15 -10.44
CA LEU A 6 -15.74 39.72 -10.66
C LEU A 6 -14.84 39.12 -9.58
N VAL A 7 -15.54 38.43 -8.68
CA VAL A 7 -15.10 37.58 -7.59
C VAL A 7 -14.06 36.56 -8.09
N SER A 8 -12.79 36.74 -7.74
CA SER A 8 -11.80 35.66 -7.80
C SER A 8 -12.05 34.71 -6.64
N VAL A 9 -12.83 33.66 -6.88
CA VAL A 9 -13.00 32.53 -5.97
C VAL A 9 -11.65 31.81 -5.85
N PHE A 10 -11.01 31.89 -4.69
CA PHE A 10 -9.90 31.02 -4.31
C PHE A 10 -10.40 29.57 -4.33
N MET A 11 -10.03 28.82 -5.36
CA MET A 11 -10.04 27.35 -5.31
C MET A 11 -8.95 26.92 -4.31
N LEU A 12 -9.30 26.87 -3.02
CA LEU A 12 -8.58 26.07 -2.05
C LEU A 12 -8.86 24.62 -2.42
N ALA A 13 -8.10 24.08 -3.37
CA ALA A 13 -8.04 22.65 -3.58
C ALA A 13 -7.59 22.03 -2.25
N SER A 14 -8.51 21.39 -1.54
CA SER A 14 -8.17 20.51 -0.44
C SER A 14 -7.21 19.46 -0.99
N ILE A 15 -5.94 19.62 -0.66
CA ILE A 15 -4.94 18.58 -0.90
C ILE A 15 -5.38 17.46 0.03
N ALA A 16 -6.15 16.49 -0.48
CA ALA A 16 -6.52 15.31 0.27
C ALA A 16 -5.21 14.63 0.67
N ASN A 17 -4.89 14.70 1.96
CA ASN A 17 -3.59 14.29 2.44
C ASN A 17 -3.63 12.77 2.56
N ALA A 18 -2.90 12.05 1.70
CA ALA A 18 -2.95 10.57 1.68
C ALA A 18 -2.19 9.90 2.85
N HIS A 19 -1.91 10.65 3.91
CA HIS A 19 -1.12 10.18 5.04
C HIS A 19 -1.88 9.11 5.83
N PHE A 20 -1.12 8.36 6.59
CA PHE A 20 -1.64 7.32 7.47
C PHE A 20 -0.79 7.21 8.73
N THR A 21 -1.26 6.50 9.74
CA THR A 21 -0.47 6.09 10.91
C THR A 21 -0.54 4.58 11.09
N ILE A 22 0.44 4.03 11.83
CA ILE A 22 0.41 2.63 12.26
C ILE A 22 0.06 2.64 13.75
N GLU A 23 -1.17 2.27 14.07
CA GLU A 23 -1.69 2.23 15.44
C GLU A 23 -1.23 0.95 16.17
N TYR A 24 -1.07 -0.14 15.42
CA TYR A 24 -0.49 -1.38 15.94
C TYR A 24 0.26 -2.16 14.85
N PRO A 25 1.46 -2.70 15.11
CA PRO A 25 2.32 -2.35 16.24
C PRO A 25 2.64 -0.85 16.24
N GLU A 26 2.97 -0.29 17.40
CA GLU A 26 3.12 1.17 17.54
C GLU A 26 4.16 1.70 16.54
N MET A 27 3.78 2.76 15.82
CA MET A 27 4.63 3.43 14.85
C MET A 27 5.92 3.94 15.52
N ARG A 28 7.06 3.84 14.81
CA ARG A 28 8.41 4.18 15.28
C ARG A 28 8.52 5.57 15.90
N GLY A 29 7.70 6.51 15.42
CA GLY A 29 7.63 7.87 15.92
C GLY A 29 6.79 8.75 15.00
N ASP A 30 6.64 10.01 15.37
CA ASP A 30 5.82 10.97 14.65
C ASP A 30 6.43 11.33 13.27
N SER A 31 5.79 10.85 12.19
CA SER A 31 6.19 11.15 10.81
C SER A 31 5.87 12.59 10.35
N PHE A 32 5.18 13.37 11.18
CA PHE A 32 4.82 14.76 10.93
C PHE A 32 5.69 15.74 11.73
N ALA A 33 6.58 15.23 12.58
CA ALA A 33 7.54 16.04 13.33
C ALA A 33 8.52 16.76 12.40
N THR A 34 9.14 17.84 12.89
CA THR A 34 10.14 18.59 12.14
C THR A 34 11.27 17.69 11.64
N GLY A 35 11.48 17.66 10.32
CA GLY A 35 12.49 16.83 9.68
C GLY A 35 12.01 15.42 9.31
N ALA A 36 10.83 15.00 9.78
CA ALA A 36 10.15 13.80 9.32
C ALA A 36 9.19 14.13 8.16
N SER A 37 8.96 13.14 7.30
CA SER A 37 7.99 13.23 6.21
C SER A 37 7.74 11.85 5.67
N GLN A 38 6.48 11.43 5.55
CA GLN A 38 6.12 10.12 5.01
C GLN A 38 6.61 9.90 3.57
N TYR A 39 6.94 10.96 2.83
CA TYR A 39 7.55 10.84 1.50
C TYR A 39 9.01 10.36 1.54
N ASN A 40 9.65 10.39 2.71
CA ASN A 40 11.05 10.00 2.87
C ASN A 40 11.14 8.50 3.16
N TYR A 41 11.63 7.75 2.17
CA TYR A 41 11.99 6.35 2.33
C TYR A 41 13.13 6.17 3.36
N PRO A 42 13.15 5.09 4.16
CA PRO A 42 12.16 4.01 4.24
C PRO A 42 11.10 4.19 5.32
N CYS A 43 11.29 5.11 6.26
CA CYS A 43 10.50 5.18 7.50
C CYS A 43 10.24 6.63 7.91
N ALA A 44 9.84 7.47 6.95
CA ALA A 44 9.54 8.88 7.13
C ALA A 44 10.68 9.76 7.69
N ASN A 45 11.95 9.34 7.54
CA ASN A 45 13.11 9.94 8.22
C ASN A 45 13.00 9.91 9.77
N VAL A 46 12.23 8.97 10.32
CA VAL A 46 12.16 8.72 11.76
C VAL A 46 13.29 7.76 12.16
N ASN A 47 14.12 8.21 13.09
CA ASN A 47 15.31 7.49 13.53
C ASN A 47 14.96 6.18 14.26
N GLN A 48 15.77 5.16 14.01
CA GLN A 48 15.79 3.90 14.74
C GLN A 48 17.13 3.74 15.44
N THR A 49 17.09 3.27 16.68
CA THR A 49 18.28 2.91 17.45
C THR A 49 18.01 1.64 18.24
N SER A 50 19.05 1.08 18.86
CA SER A 50 18.92 -0.02 19.80
C SER A 50 18.03 0.30 21.01
N SER A 51 17.83 1.59 21.32
CA SER A 51 16.95 2.09 22.38
C SER A 51 15.53 2.41 21.92
N THR A 52 15.20 2.21 20.64
CA THR A 52 13.84 2.45 20.14
C THR A 52 12.86 1.45 20.76
N ASN A 53 11.70 1.95 21.21
CA ASN A 53 10.64 1.10 21.77
C ASN A 53 10.14 0.10 20.72
N ARG A 54 9.91 -1.14 21.14
CA ARG A 54 9.49 -2.24 20.26
C ARG A 54 8.22 -2.88 20.78
N THR A 55 7.27 -3.09 19.89
CA THR A 55 6.07 -3.86 20.20
C THR A 55 6.40 -5.36 20.15
N MET A 56 5.96 -6.11 21.16
CA MET A 56 6.08 -7.57 21.13
C MET A 56 5.12 -8.14 20.08
N TRP A 57 5.64 -8.91 19.13
CA TRP A 57 4.87 -9.40 17.98
C TRP A 57 5.01 -10.92 17.80
N PRO A 58 3.95 -11.68 17.48
CA PRO A 58 3.99 -13.14 17.55
C PRO A 58 4.93 -13.78 16.51
N LEU A 59 5.51 -14.94 16.88
CA LEU A 59 6.49 -15.66 16.04
C LEU A 59 5.95 -16.12 14.68
N THR A 60 4.63 -16.26 14.53
CA THR A 60 3.97 -16.79 13.32
C THR A 60 3.29 -15.72 12.48
N GLY A 61 3.40 -14.46 12.87
CA GLY A 61 2.57 -13.40 12.34
C GLY A 61 1.69 -12.75 13.40
N GLY A 62 1.47 -11.44 13.28
CA GLY A 62 0.71 -10.64 14.21
C GLY A 62 -0.19 -9.64 13.51
N SER A 63 -0.96 -8.91 14.31
CA SER A 63 -1.92 -7.94 13.79
C SER A 63 -1.22 -6.70 13.23
N LEU A 64 -1.91 -6.02 12.33
CA LEU A 64 -1.58 -4.68 11.85
C LEU A 64 -2.84 -3.83 11.95
N ASN A 65 -2.73 -2.63 12.49
CA ASN A 65 -3.80 -1.65 12.57
C ASN A 65 -3.31 -0.32 12.00
N LEU A 66 -3.99 0.18 10.98
CA LEU A 66 -3.67 1.41 10.28
C LEU A 66 -4.82 2.40 10.45
N ASP A 67 -4.50 3.68 10.64
CA ASP A 67 -5.46 4.76 10.47
C ASP A 67 -5.19 5.47 9.14
N LEU A 68 -6.16 5.41 8.23
CA LEU A 68 -6.03 5.81 6.84
C LEU A 68 -6.83 7.08 6.56
N HIS A 69 -6.18 8.12 6.04
CA HIS A 69 -6.81 9.44 5.83
C HIS A 69 -7.08 9.78 4.35
N HIS A 70 -6.95 8.80 3.45
CA HIS A 70 -7.29 8.93 2.04
C HIS A 70 -8.56 8.15 1.68
N GLN A 71 -9.20 8.49 0.56
CA GLN A 71 -10.41 7.77 0.11
C GLN A 71 -10.12 6.34 -0.39
N TRP A 72 -8.88 6.11 -0.85
CA TRP A 72 -8.40 4.81 -1.30
C TRP A 72 -6.86 4.82 -1.35
N THR A 73 -6.23 3.66 -1.21
CA THR A 73 -4.79 3.53 -1.42
C THR A 73 -4.41 2.10 -1.77
N TYR A 74 -3.37 1.91 -2.57
CA TYR A 74 -2.68 0.62 -2.57
C TYR A 74 -1.79 0.56 -1.35
N TYR A 75 -1.77 -0.58 -0.67
CA TYR A 75 -0.82 -0.78 0.42
C TYR A 75 -0.12 -2.13 0.33
N PHE A 76 1.11 -2.14 0.82
CA PHE A 76 1.89 -3.34 0.98
C PHE A 76 2.75 -3.24 2.25
N VAL A 77 3.03 -4.40 2.82
CA VAL A 77 3.70 -4.51 4.11
C VAL A 77 4.97 -5.32 3.91
N ASN A 78 6.10 -4.76 4.34
CA ASN A 78 7.41 -5.38 4.26
C ASN A 78 7.98 -5.59 5.67
N LEU A 79 8.91 -6.53 5.78
CA LEU A 79 9.62 -6.88 7.00
C LEU A 79 11.13 -6.76 6.76
N GLY A 80 11.82 -6.12 7.69
CA GLY A 80 13.28 -6.12 7.79
C GLY A 80 13.72 -6.75 9.10
N LEU A 81 14.58 -7.77 9.03
CA LEU A 81 15.13 -8.43 10.22
C LEU A 81 16.39 -7.71 10.69
N GLY A 82 16.44 -7.34 11.98
CA GLY A 82 17.56 -6.63 12.57
C GLY A 82 17.14 -5.55 13.57
N THR A 83 18.13 -5.03 14.28
CA THR A 83 17.92 -4.01 15.31
C THR A 83 18.01 -2.60 14.75
N ASP A 84 19.09 -2.26 14.05
CA ASP A 84 19.35 -0.89 13.60
C ASP A 84 19.21 -0.81 12.07
N TYR A 85 18.19 -0.08 11.60
CA TYR A 85 17.91 0.19 10.19
C TYR A 85 17.98 -1.06 9.29
N PRO A 86 17.17 -2.10 9.57
CA PRO A 86 17.20 -3.31 8.76
C PRO A 86 16.70 -3.06 7.34
N THR A 87 17.23 -3.81 6.38
CA THR A 87 16.74 -3.81 5.01
C THR A 87 15.38 -4.50 4.92
N PHE A 88 14.39 -3.85 4.30
CA PHE A 88 13.04 -4.40 4.10
C PHE A 88 12.99 -5.31 2.87
N ASN A 89 13.53 -6.52 2.98
CA ASN A 89 13.64 -7.49 1.88
C ASN A 89 12.64 -8.65 1.92
N ILE A 90 11.74 -8.68 2.91
CA ILE A 90 10.71 -9.73 3.05
C ILE A 90 9.33 -9.10 2.84
N THR A 91 8.62 -9.50 1.79
CA THR A 91 7.23 -9.03 1.57
C THR A 91 6.26 -9.85 2.43
N LEU A 92 5.39 -9.16 3.18
CA LEU A 92 4.32 -9.78 3.96
C LEU A 92 2.97 -9.76 3.23
N THR A 93 2.79 -8.86 2.25
CA THR A 93 1.62 -8.82 1.37
C THR A 93 1.98 -9.42 0.01
N GLN A 94 1.63 -10.68 -0.21
CA GLN A 94 1.96 -11.43 -1.43
C GLN A 94 1.20 -10.95 -2.68
N GLN A 95 0.11 -10.21 -2.48
CA GLN A 95 -0.72 -9.67 -3.55
C GLN A 95 -0.79 -8.14 -3.39
N LEU A 96 -1.03 -7.43 -4.50
CA LEU A 96 -1.30 -6.01 -4.45
C LEU A 96 -2.68 -5.78 -3.83
N LEU A 97 -2.72 -5.07 -2.71
CA LEU A 97 -3.95 -4.79 -1.97
C LEU A 97 -4.41 -3.36 -2.24
N ASN A 98 -5.69 -3.20 -2.54
CA ASN A 98 -6.36 -1.91 -2.63
C ASN A 98 -7.27 -1.76 -1.43
N GLU A 99 -7.05 -0.71 -0.66
CA GLU A 99 -7.92 -0.28 0.41
C GLU A 99 -8.79 0.89 -0.07
N THR A 100 -10.06 0.88 0.32
CA THR A 100 -11.00 1.98 0.08
C THR A 100 -11.71 2.37 1.36
N GLY A 101 -11.75 3.66 1.67
CA GLY A 101 -12.34 4.19 2.89
C GLY A 101 -11.38 5.04 3.70
N ILE A 102 -11.94 5.94 4.51
CA ILE A 102 -11.19 6.67 5.53
C ILE A 102 -11.46 6.01 6.88
N GLY A 103 -10.40 5.77 7.65
CA GLY A 103 -10.47 5.28 9.02
C GLY A 103 -9.61 4.04 9.26
N THR A 104 -10.05 3.22 10.20
CA THR A 104 -9.27 2.10 10.70
C THR A 104 -9.32 0.90 9.77
N LEU A 105 -8.15 0.44 9.32
CA LEU A 105 -7.95 -0.87 8.73
C LEU A 105 -7.19 -1.76 9.72
N CYS A 106 -7.84 -2.81 10.22
CA CYS A 106 -7.19 -3.85 10.98
C CYS A 106 -7.07 -5.16 10.19
N VAL A 107 -5.83 -5.66 10.09
CA VAL A 107 -5.51 -7.00 9.63
C VAL A 107 -5.27 -7.87 10.87
N PRO A 108 -6.16 -8.82 11.20
CA PRO A 108 -6.04 -9.61 12.44
C PRO A 108 -4.72 -10.36 12.56
N GLN A 109 -4.21 -10.88 11.45
CA GLN A 109 -2.92 -11.55 11.40
C GLN A 109 -2.30 -11.43 10.02
N ILE A 110 -1.14 -10.77 9.94
CA ILE A 110 -0.24 -10.85 8.80
C ILE A 110 0.69 -12.04 9.02
N VAL A 111 0.53 -13.07 8.19
CA VAL A 111 1.30 -14.31 8.31
C VAL A 111 2.69 -14.13 7.69
N LEU A 112 3.71 -14.71 8.34
CA LEU A 112 5.06 -14.72 7.78
C LEU A 112 5.13 -15.63 6.53
N PRO A 113 5.86 -15.23 5.48
CA PRO A 113 6.06 -16.07 4.31
C PRO A 113 6.77 -17.38 4.64
N VAL A 114 6.51 -18.41 3.82
CA VAL A 114 7.21 -19.70 3.93
C VAL A 114 8.72 -19.50 3.80
N GLY A 115 9.48 -20.16 4.67
CA GLY A 115 10.95 -20.10 4.68
C GLY A 115 11.55 -18.96 5.51
N VAL A 116 10.72 -18.05 6.04
CA VAL A 116 11.17 -17.06 7.03
C VAL A 116 11.19 -17.71 8.41
N THR A 117 12.39 -17.98 8.92
CA THR A 117 12.59 -18.56 10.25
C THR A 117 12.88 -17.44 11.26
N ILE A 118 12.09 -17.38 12.33
CA ILE A 118 12.17 -16.36 13.38
C ILE A 118 12.51 -17.02 14.72
N SER A 119 13.36 -16.35 15.50
CA SER A 119 13.64 -16.73 16.89
C SER A 119 12.92 -15.81 17.88
N ASP A 120 12.56 -16.35 19.04
CA ASP A 120 12.07 -15.55 20.17
C ASP A 120 13.12 -14.51 20.59
N GLY A 121 12.69 -13.28 20.83
CA GLY A 121 13.56 -12.13 21.11
C GLY A 121 14.22 -11.49 19.89
N GLN A 122 13.98 -11.99 18.66
CA GLN A 122 14.56 -11.40 17.46
C GLN A 122 13.95 -10.04 17.15
N ASN A 123 14.78 -9.03 16.97
CA ASN A 123 14.35 -7.69 16.56
C ASN A 123 14.08 -7.63 15.06
N ALA A 124 13.05 -6.85 14.70
CA ALA A 124 12.70 -6.55 13.33
C ALA A 124 11.97 -5.21 13.22
N SER A 125 11.71 -4.80 11.98
CA SER A 125 10.89 -3.63 11.65
C SER A 125 9.88 -4.01 10.59
N ILE A 126 8.64 -3.58 10.77
CA ILE A 126 7.58 -3.64 9.78
C ILE A 126 7.55 -2.29 9.07
N GLN A 127 7.61 -2.29 7.74
CA GLN A 127 7.36 -1.11 6.92
C GLN A 127 5.99 -1.27 6.28
N VAL A 128 5.17 -0.23 6.38
CA VAL A 128 3.93 -0.09 5.62
C VAL A 128 4.18 0.97 4.56
N VAL A 129 3.82 0.63 3.32
CA VAL A 129 3.91 1.55 2.19
C VAL A 129 2.51 1.73 1.64
N THR A 130 2.11 2.98 1.43
CA THR A 130 0.86 3.33 0.77
C THR A 130 1.14 4.10 -0.52
N VAL A 131 0.33 3.88 -1.56
CA VAL A 131 0.47 4.52 -2.87
C VAL A 131 -0.90 4.96 -3.37
N GLY A 132 -1.07 6.27 -3.54
CA GLY A 132 -2.34 6.87 -3.95
C GLY A 132 -2.36 7.38 -5.40
N GLN A 133 -3.28 8.31 -5.65
CA GLN A 133 -3.58 8.87 -6.98
C GLN A 133 -2.37 9.45 -7.72
N SER A 134 -1.41 10.07 -7.02
CA SER A 134 -0.24 10.67 -7.66
C SER A 134 0.83 9.65 -8.06
N GLY A 135 0.70 8.39 -7.63
CA GLY A 135 1.75 7.37 -7.74
C GLY A 135 2.92 7.57 -6.77
N SER A 136 2.89 8.63 -5.94
CA SER A 136 3.87 8.82 -4.87
C SER A 136 3.61 7.83 -3.73
N ALA A 137 4.69 7.26 -3.19
CA ALA A 137 4.62 6.37 -2.05
C ALA A 137 4.82 7.14 -0.74
N LEU A 138 4.09 6.72 0.29
CA LEU A 138 4.25 7.16 1.67
C LEU A 138 4.69 5.98 2.52
N TYR A 139 5.56 6.25 3.50
CA TYR A 139 6.24 5.23 4.28
C TYR A 139 6.12 5.52 5.77
N ASN A 140 5.70 4.52 6.53
CA ASN A 140 5.85 4.49 7.98
C ASN A 140 6.37 3.12 8.41
N CYS A 141 7.02 3.09 9.57
CA CYS A 141 7.56 1.86 10.13
C CYS A 141 7.12 1.67 11.57
N ALA A 142 6.98 0.42 11.98
CA ALA A 142 6.75 0.01 13.36
C ALA A 142 7.85 -0.98 13.75
N ASP A 143 8.46 -0.78 14.91
CA ASP A 143 9.56 -1.62 15.38
C ASP A 143 9.03 -2.70 16.31
N ILE A 144 9.48 -3.93 16.09
CA ILE A 144 8.99 -5.10 16.81
C ILE A 144 10.13 -5.92 17.40
N THR A 145 9.77 -6.69 18.41
CA THR A 145 10.54 -7.84 18.89
C THR A 145 9.64 -9.06 18.80
N PHE A 146 10.09 -10.06 18.05
CA PHE A 146 9.37 -11.32 17.94
C PHE A 146 9.30 -12.00 19.29
N SER A 147 8.11 -12.47 19.66
CA SER A 147 7.89 -13.07 20.97
C SER A 147 6.99 -14.30 20.94
N SER A 148 7.40 -15.33 21.69
CA SER A 148 6.59 -16.52 21.96
C SER A 148 5.38 -16.25 22.85
N THR A 149 5.37 -15.13 23.59
CA THR A 149 4.28 -14.75 24.50
C THR A 149 3.37 -13.65 23.92
N ALA A 150 3.74 -13.06 22.78
CA ALA A 150 2.89 -12.11 22.08
C ALA A 150 1.69 -12.81 21.43
N THR A 151 0.56 -12.10 21.39
CA THR A 151 -0.69 -12.58 20.75
C THR A 151 -1.18 -11.55 19.74
N THR A 152 -1.99 -11.99 18.77
CA THR A 152 -2.72 -11.10 17.88
C THR A 152 -3.77 -10.31 18.66
N LEU A 153 -4.08 -9.10 18.19
CA LEU A 153 -5.24 -8.34 18.64
C LEU A 153 -6.52 -9.17 18.47
N SER A 154 -7.48 -8.99 19.38
CA SER A 154 -8.74 -9.73 19.38
C SER A 154 -9.93 -8.83 19.71
N GLY A 155 -11.13 -9.27 19.32
CA GLY A 155 -12.38 -8.54 19.57
C GLY A 155 -12.34 -7.11 19.03
N SER A 156 -12.78 -6.15 19.84
CA SER A 156 -12.82 -4.72 19.47
C SER A 156 -11.46 -4.07 19.29
N SER A 157 -10.36 -4.73 19.69
CA SER A 157 -9.01 -4.22 19.47
C SER A 157 -8.55 -4.35 18.02
N CYS A 158 -9.26 -5.15 17.20
CA CYS A 158 -9.00 -5.26 15.77
C CYS A 158 -10.31 -5.25 14.99
N THR A 159 -10.73 -4.08 14.55
CA THR A 159 -11.99 -3.90 13.83
C THR A 159 -11.81 -2.80 12.79
N ASN A 160 -12.33 -3.05 11.58
CA ASN A 160 -12.31 -2.06 10.52
C ASN A 160 -13.41 -1.01 10.76
N SER A 161 -13.14 0.24 10.38
CA SER A 161 -14.19 1.24 10.21
C SER A 161 -15.23 0.74 9.20
N SER A 162 -16.50 1.09 9.40
CA SER A 162 -17.63 0.57 8.59
C SER A 162 -17.53 0.86 7.09
N ASN A 163 -16.75 1.87 6.70
CA ASN A 163 -16.54 2.31 5.34
C ASN A 163 -15.15 1.94 4.78
N VAL A 164 -14.36 1.15 5.52
CA VAL A 164 -13.04 0.65 5.12
C VAL A 164 -13.16 -0.77 4.59
N ALA A 165 -12.67 -1.01 3.38
CA ALA A 165 -12.67 -2.31 2.73
C ALA A 165 -11.33 -2.57 2.03
N VAL A 166 -10.92 -3.83 1.95
CA VAL A 166 -9.70 -4.26 1.24
C VAL A 166 -10.05 -5.28 0.18
N ALA A 167 -9.49 -5.10 -1.02
CA ALA A 167 -9.60 -6.01 -2.13
C ALA A 167 -8.23 -6.32 -2.73
N VAL A 168 -8.07 -7.53 -3.24
CA VAL A 168 -6.88 -7.86 -4.04
C VAL A 168 -7.06 -7.28 -5.44
N VAL A 169 -6.05 -6.55 -5.92
CA VAL A 169 -6.01 -6.07 -7.30
C VAL A 169 -5.69 -7.25 -8.21
N GLN A 170 -6.63 -7.57 -9.10
CA GLN A 170 -6.51 -8.65 -10.07
C GLN A 170 -6.34 -8.07 -11.47
N ALA A 171 -5.62 -8.78 -12.33
CA ALA A 171 -5.61 -8.48 -13.75
C ALA A 171 -7.01 -8.76 -14.33
N SER A 172 -7.58 -7.78 -15.03
CA SER A 172 -8.82 -8.00 -15.78
C SER A 172 -8.53 -8.91 -16.97
N ASN A 173 -8.98 -10.17 -16.92
CA ASN A 173 -9.05 -11.03 -18.10
C ASN A 173 -10.21 -10.56 -18.98
N THR A 174 -9.99 -9.51 -19.77
CA THR A 174 -10.89 -9.17 -20.88
C THR A 174 -10.82 -10.32 -21.89
N THR A 175 -11.75 -11.27 -21.78
CA THR A 175 -12.04 -12.17 -22.89
C THR A 175 -12.67 -11.30 -23.97
N THR A 176 -11.87 -10.90 -24.96
CA THR A 176 -12.38 -10.30 -26.19
C THR A 176 -13.28 -11.33 -26.86
N THR A 177 -14.58 -11.29 -26.56
CA THR A 177 -15.58 -11.85 -27.45
C THR A 177 -15.54 -10.99 -28.70
N SER A 178 -14.76 -11.43 -29.68
CA SER A 178 -14.84 -10.93 -31.05
C SER A 178 -16.27 -11.16 -31.51
N HIS A 179 -17.12 -10.14 -31.36
CA HIS A 179 -18.39 -10.05 -32.05
C HIS A 179 -18.06 -9.92 -33.54
N SER A 180 -17.94 -11.06 -34.21
CA SER A 180 -17.93 -11.14 -35.65
C SER A 180 -19.33 -10.76 -36.14
N THR A 181 -19.60 -9.45 -36.28
CA THR A 181 -20.72 -9.00 -37.09
C THR A 181 -20.45 -9.42 -38.53
N SER A 182 -21.09 -10.52 -38.93
CA SER A 182 -21.14 -11.02 -40.30
C SER A 182 -21.94 -10.03 -41.15
N THR A 183 -21.27 -9.12 -41.84
CA THR A 183 -21.85 -8.38 -42.97
C THR A 183 -21.78 -9.26 -44.23
N PRO A 184 -22.87 -9.43 -44.98
CA PRO A 184 -22.87 -10.24 -46.19
C PRO A 184 -22.09 -9.54 -47.31
N SER A 185 -21.35 -10.36 -48.05
CA SER A 185 -20.42 -9.99 -49.10
C SER A 185 -21.08 -9.26 -50.28
N ALA A 186 -20.43 -8.19 -50.75
CA ALA A 186 -20.54 -7.73 -52.13
C ALA A 186 -19.14 -7.76 -52.77
N ALA A 187 -18.98 -8.63 -53.77
CA ALA A 187 -17.76 -8.83 -54.51
C ALA A 187 -17.50 -7.68 -55.48
N SER A 188 -16.24 -7.23 -55.58
CA SER A 188 -15.52 -7.01 -56.85
C SER A 188 -14.10 -6.46 -56.64
N GLY A 189 -13.11 -7.19 -57.17
CA GLY A 189 -12.10 -6.56 -58.02
C GLY A 189 -10.71 -6.20 -57.47
N LYS A 190 -9.78 -7.13 -57.70
CA LYS A 190 -8.38 -6.94 -58.15
C LYS A 190 -7.25 -6.66 -57.14
N ARG A 191 -6.35 -7.66 -57.14
CA ARG A 191 -4.92 -7.73 -56.80
C ARG A 191 -4.13 -6.41 -56.81
N SER A 192 -3.34 -6.19 -55.76
CA SER A 192 -1.88 -6.02 -55.84
C SER A 192 -1.28 -6.13 -54.44
N GLY A 193 -0.10 -6.75 -54.33
CA GLY A 193 0.51 -7.13 -53.07
C GLY A 193 1.29 -6.02 -52.38
N LEU A 194 1.63 -6.24 -51.11
CA LEU A 194 2.92 -5.88 -50.56
C LEU A 194 3.17 -6.60 -49.23
N ILE A 195 4.36 -7.19 -49.13
CA ILE A 195 4.98 -7.76 -47.95
C ILE A 195 5.41 -6.62 -47.03
N SER A 196 5.17 -6.71 -45.72
CA SER A 196 6.06 -6.05 -44.74
C SER A 196 6.04 -6.78 -43.40
N THR A 197 7.25 -7.05 -42.96
CA THR A 197 7.72 -7.77 -41.79
C THR A 197 7.65 -6.93 -40.51
N GLY A 198 7.42 -7.62 -39.38
CA GLY A 198 8.23 -7.42 -38.17
C GLY A 198 7.74 -6.39 -37.15
N GLY A 199 7.69 -6.82 -35.89
CA GLY A 199 7.53 -5.92 -34.75
C GLY A 199 7.13 -6.62 -33.47
N ALA A 200 8.04 -7.44 -32.92
CA ALA A 200 7.96 -7.91 -31.54
C ALA A 200 8.26 -6.77 -30.57
N ALA A 201 7.55 -6.70 -29.45
CA ALA A 201 7.97 -5.95 -28.27
C ALA A 201 7.56 -6.71 -26.99
N VAL A 202 8.55 -7.41 -26.46
CA VAL A 202 8.82 -7.69 -25.04
C VAL A 202 9.74 -6.52 -24.64
N VAL A 203 9.66 -5.82 -23.50
CA VAL A 203 9.56 -6.18 -22.08
C VAL A 203 8.85 -5.04 -21.36
#